data_AF-A0A1F4SEE2-F1
#
_entry.id   AF-A0A1F4SEE2-F1
#
_cell.length_a   1.000
_cell.length_b   1.000
_cell.length_c   1.000
_cell.angle_alpha   90.00
_cell.angle_beta   90.00
_cell.angle_gamma   90.00
#
_symmetry.space_group_name_H-M   'P 1'
#
loop_
_entity.id
_entity.type
_entity.pdbx_description
1 polymer ?
#
loop_
_entity_poly.entity_id
_entity_poly.type
_entity_poly.pdbx_seq_one_letter_code
_entity_poly.pdbx_strand_id
1 'polypeptide(L)'
;MKSIAINDLGEKYLTEQCQKIKVSEFIAKLKNQLKSVIFNSEIKLLGFSIKVVNTEPNYGGKRMWFECPLCGRRKGVLYKHPIKEKIGCRQCLNLEYNKRRYKGMLESEIFRERIN
;
A
#
# COMPACT_ATOMS: atom_id res chain seq x y z
N MET A 1 41.10 -13.89 25.65
CA MET A 1 40.16 -13.29 26.63
C MET A 1 40.56 -11.83 26.80
N LYS A 2 39.64 -10.87 26.66
CA LYS A 2 39.95 -9.46 26.94
C LYS A 2 40.19 -9.28 28.44
N SER A 3 41.32 -8.73 28.83
CA SER A 3 41.66 -8.43 30.23
C SER A 3 40.71 -7.37 30.78
N ILE A 4 40.10 -7.66 31.93
CA ILE A 4 39.27 -6.71 32.68
C ILE A 4 40.22 -5.81 33.46
N ALA A 5 40.21 -4.51 33.18
CA ALA A 5 40.93 -3.54 33.99
C ALA A 5 40.23 -3.37 35.34
N ILE A 6 40.99 -3.47 36.43
CA ILE A 6 40.48 -3.52 37.82
C ILE A 6 39.80 -2.20 38.25
N ASN A 7 40.03 -1.10 37.54
CA ASN A 7 39.53 0.24 37.89
C ASN A 7 38.65 0.88 36.79
N ASP A 8 37.59 0.21 36.35
CA ASP A 8 36.55 0.87 35.54
C ASP A 8 35.60 1.67 36.45
N LEU A 9 35.90 2.95 36.67
CA LEU A 9 35.20 3.86 37.58
C LEU A 9 33.78 4.26 37.11
N GLY A 10 33.22 3.59 36.09
CA GLY A 10 31.83 3.79 35.69
C GLY A 10 31.55 5.15 35.04
N GLU A 11 32.55 5.77 34.42
CA GLU A 11 32.38 7.08 33.73
C GLU A 11 31.41 7.01 32.54
N LYS A 12 31.19 5.81 31.99
CA LYS A 12 30.34 5.57 30.83
C LYS A 12 29.04 4.91 31.24
N TYR A 13 27.92 5.46 30.78
CA TYR A 13 26.62 4.81 30.87
C TYR A 13 26.59 3.53 30.03
N LEU A 14 26.07 2.47 30.62
CA LEU A 14 25.78 1.22 29.93
C LEU A 14 24.61 1.39 28.97
N THR A 15 24.58 0.60 27.90
CA THR A 15 23.51 0.70 26.90
C THR A 15 22.13 0.35 27.47
N GLU A 16 22.10 -0.43 28.55
CA GLU A 16 20.95 -0.85 29.34
C GLU A 16 20.36 0.31 30.16
N GLN A 17 21.19 1.30 30.50
CA GLN A 17 20.77 2.49 31.25
C GLN A 17 20.17 3.57 30.34
N CYS A 18 20.29 3.41 29.02
CA CYS A 18 19.82 4.37 28.04
C CYS A 18 18.54 3.90 27.35
N GLN A 19 17.64 4.84 27.04
CA GLN A 19 16.48 4.55 26.21
C GLN A 19 16.93 4.21 24.78
N LYS A 20 16.68 2.97 24.34
CA LYS A 20 16.96 2.54 22.98
C LYS A 20 15.85 3.04 22.05
N ILE A 21 16.16 3.97 21.15
CA ILE A 21 15.25 4.41 20.09
C ILE A 21 15.64 3.67 18.82
N LYS A 22 14.86 2.66 18.42
CA LYS A 22 15.13 1.91 17.20
C LYS A 22 14.47 2.57 16.00
N VAL A 23 15.19 2.65 14.89
CA VAL A 23 14.67 3.12 13.60
C VAL A 23 13.45 2.29 13.17
N SER A 24 13.45 0.98 13.43
CA SER A 24 12.32 0.09 13.11
C SER A 24 11.04 0.47 13.86
N GLU A 25 11.14 0.73 15.16
CA GLU A 25 10.02 1.15 16.01
C GLU A 25 9.51 2.54 15.57
N PHE A 26 10.42 3.45 15.23
CA PHE A 26 10.07 4.76 14.68
C PHE A 26 9.33 4.67 13.34
N ILE A 27 9.82 3.87 12.38
CA ILE A 27 9.17 3.64 11.09
C ILE A 27 7.78 3.02 11.28
N ALA A 28 7.63 2.06 12.19
CA ALA A 28 6.34 1.44 12.47
C ALA A 28 5.33 2.45 13.02
N LYS A 29 5.76 3.31 13.95
CA LYS A 29 4.94 4.40 14.51
C LYS A 29 4.51 5.39 13.42
N LEU A 30 5.44 5.83 12.58
CA LEU A 30 5.16 6.73 11.46
C LEU A 30 4.17 6.12 10.46
N LYS A 31 4.35 4.85 10.09
CA LYS A 31 3.42 4.16 9.18
C LYS A 31 2.00 4.19 9.72
N ASN A 32 1.80 3.93 11.01
CA ASN A 32 0.48 3.94 11.63
C ASN A 32 -0.14 5.35 11.67
N GLN A 33 0.66 6.38 11.96
CA GLN A 33 0.21 7.77 11.92
C GLN A 33 -0.14 8.23 10.51
N LEU A 34 0.67 7.90 9.50
CA LEU A 34 0.38 8.23 8.11
C LEU A 34 -0.87 7.48 7.62
N LYS A 35 -1.06 6.22 8.04
CA LYS A 35 -2.24 5.44 7.68
C LYS A 35 -3.52 6.12 8.15
N SER A 36 -3.53 6.70 9.37
CA SER A 36 -4.71 7.41 9.90
C SER A 36 -5.06 8.66 9.08
N VAL A 37 -4.04 9.42 8.65
CA VAL A 37 -4.21 10.63 7.83
C VAL A 37 -4.72 10.28 6.42
N ILE A 38 -4.19 9.23 5.80
CA ILE A 38 -4.57 8.86 4.42
C ILE A 38 -6.03 8.38 4.34
N PHE A 39 -6.58 7.80 5.41
CA PHE A 39 -7.88 7.12 5.40
C PHE A 39 -9.10 7.93 4.94
N ASN A 40 -9.03 9.27 4.97
CA ASN A 40 -10.09 10.17 4.50
C ASN A 40 -9.54 11.28 3.61
N SER A 41 -8.34 11.08 3.06
CA SER A 41 -7.69 12.07 2.21
C SER A 41 -8.17 11.94 0.76
N GLU A 42 -8.24 13.09 0.10
CA GLU A 42 -8.28 13.16 -1.34
C GLU A 42 -6.85 13.20 -1.87
N ILE A 43 -6.48 12.21 -2.67
CA ILE A 43 -5.12 12.09 -3.20
C ILE A 43 -5.11 12.44 -4.68
N LYS A 44 -4.08 13.18 -5.11
CA LYS A 44 -3.81 13.39 -6.53
C LYS A 44 -2.98 12.21 -7.06
N LEU A 45 -3.55 11.45 -7.99
CA LEU A 45 -2.88 10.33 -8.65
C LEU A 45 -3.03 10.47 -10.16
N LEU A 46 -1.90 10.51 -10.88
CA LEU A 46 -1.86 10.63 -12.34
C LEU A 46 -2.63 11.87 -12.88
N GLY A 47 -2.64 12.95 -12.10
CA GLY A 47 -3.40 14.18 -12.42
C GLY A 47 -4.88 14.16 -12.01
N PHE A 48 -5.38 13.04 -11.48
CA PHE A 48 -6.78 12.92 -11.03
C PHE A 48 -6.88 13.00 -9.51
N SER A 49 -7.94 13.67 -9.04
CA SER A 49 -8.31 13.69 -7.64
C SER A 49 -9.12 12.44 -7.30
N ILE A 50 -8.63 11.63 -6.36
CA ILE A 50 -9.22 10.35 -6.00
C ILE A 50 -9.43 10.30 -4.50
N LYS A 51 -10.67 10.02 -4.11
CA LYS A 51 -11.01 9.87 -2.70
C LYS A 51 -10.68 8.46 -2.22
N VAL A 52 -10.04 8.38 -1.06
CA VAL A 52 -9.76 7.13 -0.38
C VAL A 52 -10.74 7.00 0.78
N VAL A 53 -11.37 5.83 0.88
CA VAL A 53 -12.33 5.51 1.94
C VAL A 53 -11.93 4.21 2.62
N ASN A 54 -12.36 4.04 3.86
CA ASN A 54 -12.07 2.83 4.63
C ASN A 54 -13.36 2.13 5.06
N THR A 55 -13.23 0.84 5.34
CA THR A 55 -14.26 0.03 5.99
C THR A 55 -13.61 -0.79 7.09
N GLU A 56 -14.27 -0.89 8.23
CA GLU A 56 -13.89 -1.76 9.34
C GLU A 56 -14.48 -3.16 9.09
N PRO A 57 -13.67 -4.20 8.87
CA PRO A 57 -14.15 -5.57 8.74
C PRO A 57 -14.50 -6.16 10.11
N ASN A 58 -15.41 -7.15 10.13
CA ASN A 58 -15.86 -7.81 11.36
C ASN A 58 -14.74 -8.49 12.17
N TYR A 59 -13.64 -8.90 11.52
CA TYR A 59 -12.50 -9.57 12.16
C TYR A 59 -11.34 -8.61 12.51
N GLY A 60 -11.63 -7.31 12.59
CA GLY A 60 -10.64 -6.29 12.92
C GLY A 60 -9.81 -5.81 11.72
N GLY A 61 -9.12 -4.69 11.94
CA GLY A 61 -8.34 -3.99 10.91
C GLY A 61 -9.14 -2.94 10.13
N LYS A 62 -8.47 -2.28 9.18
CA LYS A 62 -9.09 -1.28 8.30
C LYS A 62 -8.73 -1.62 6.86
N ARG A 63 -9.74 -1.81 6.01
CA ARG A 63 -9.54 -2.05 4.58
C ARG A 63 -9.71 -0.74 3.82
N MET A 64 -8.68 -0.39 3.06
CA MET A 64 -8.67 0.81 2.23
C MET A 64 -9.26 0.52 0.85
N TRP A 65 -10.03 1.47 0.35
CA TRP A 65 -10.67 1.42 -0.96
C TRP A 65 -10.53 2.77 -1.64
N PHE A 66 -10.45 2.76 -2.96
CA PHE A 66 -10.70 3.94 -3.76
C PHE A 66 -12.20 4.11 -3.98
N GLU A 67 -12.67 5.35 -3.94
CA GLU A 67 -13.99 5.72 -4.44
C GLU A 67 -13.87 5.96 -5.95
N CYS A 68 -14.57 5.18 -6.78
CA CYS A 68 -14.50 5.35 -8.22
C CYS A 68 -15.16 6.67 -8.64
N PRO A 69 -14.44 7.60 -9.32
CA PRO A 69 -14.98 8.92 -9.63
C PRO A 69 -16.14 8.88 -10.63
N LEU A 70 -16.29 7.79 -11.38
CA LEU A 70 -17.37 7.62 -12.35
C LEU A 70 -18.65 6.99 -11.78
N CYS A 71 -18.60 6.31 -10.63
CA CYS A 71 -19.78 5.61 -10.09
C CYS A 71 -19.93 5.67 -8.58
N GLY A 72 -19.03 6.34 -7.85
CA GLY A 72 -19.04 6.46 -6.39
C GLY A 72 -18.79 5.15 -5.62
N ARG A 73 -18.64 4.02 -6.31
CA ARG A 73 -18.49 2.71 -5.63
C ARG A 73 -17.06 2.49 -5.16
N ARG A 74 -16.92 1.79 -4.03
CA ARG A 74 -15.64 1.36 -3.44
C ARG A 74 -14.98 0.28 -4.30
N LYS A 75 -13.71 0.47 -4.67
CA LYS A 75 -12.92 -0.46 -5.49
C LYS A 75 -11.50 -0.55 -4.97
N GLY A 76 -10.92 -1.75 -5.02
CA GLY A 76 -9.52 -1.96 -4.62
C GLY A 76 -8.52 -1.49 -5.68
N VAL A 77 -8.97 -1.36 -6.93
CA VAL A 77 -8.15 -0.97 -8.08
C VAL A 77 -8.95 -0.03 -8.96
N LEU A 78 -8.33 1.06 -9.39
CA LEU A 78 -8.78 1.93 -10.47
C LEU A 78 -7.83 1.78 -11.66
N TYR A 79 -8.34 2.04 -12.86
CA TYR A 79 -7.60 1.94 -14.12
C TYR A 79 -7.63 3.30 -14.80
N LYS A 80 -6.50 3.71 -15.38
CA LYS A 80 -6.45 4.83 -16.33
C LYS A 80 -6.78 4.26 -17.72
N HIS A 81 -7.76 4.82 -18.39
CA HIS A 81 -8.11 4.39 -19.74
C HIS A 81 -6.97 4.77 -20.70
N PRO A 82 -6.56 3.88 -21.64
CA PRO A 82 -5.37 4.09 -22.47
C PRO A 82 -5.51 5.26 -23.46
N ILE A 83 -6.72 5.46 -23.99
CA ILE A 83 -7.00 6.50 -24.99
C ILE A 83 -7.73 7.70 -24.37
N LYS A 84 -8.86 7.45 -23.69
CA LYS A 84 -9.60 8.48 -22.97
C LYS A 84 -8.83 8.90 -21.73
N GLU A 85 -8.65 10.19 -21.49
CA GLU A 85 -8.05 10.73 -20.25
C GLU A 85 -9.00 10.60 -19.06
N LYS A 86 -9.42 9.38 -18.75
CA LYS A 86 -10.34 9.06 -17.67
C LYS A 86 -9.74 8.00 -16.78
N ILE A 87 -9.96 8.16 -15.47
CA ILE A 87 -9.69 7.14 -14.48
C ILE A 87 -11.00 6.59 -13.93
N GLY A 88 -11.06 5.29 -13.67
CA GLY A 88 -12.29 4.67 -13.19
C GLY A 88 -12.16 3.19 -12.91
N CYS A 89 -13.25 2.59 -12.44
CA CYS A 89 -13.28 1.16 -12.21
C CYS A 89 -13.40 0.36 -13.51
N ARG A 90 -13.06 -0.93 -13.44
CA ARG A 90 -13.15 -1.87 -14.57
C ARG A 90 -14.48 -1.79 -15.32
N GLN A 91 -15.60 -1.68 -14.60
CA GLN A 91 -16.94 -1.65 -15.18
C GLN A 91 -17.21 -0.32 -15.89
N CYS A 92 -16.88 0.81 -15.26
CA CYS A 92 -17.11 2.14 -15.84
C CYS A 92 -16.26 2.38 -17.10
N LEU A 93 -15.08 1.77 -17.16
CA LEU A 93 -14.21 1.84 -18.32
C LEU A 93 -14.43 0.69 -19.32
N ASN A 94 -15.45 -0.15 -19.10
CA ASN A 94 -15.81 -1.29 -19.95
C ASN A 94 -14.61 -2.22 -20.27
N LEU A 95 -13.81 -2.54 -19.25
CA LEU A 95 -12.61 -3.35 -19.41
C LEU A 95 -12.90 -4.84 -19.21
N GLU A 96 -12.30 -5.67 -20.06
CA GLU A 96 -12.35 -7.13 -19.96
C GLU A 96 -11.03 -7.70 -19.44
N TYR A 97 -11.10 -8.84 -18.77
CA TYR A 97 -9.89 -9.60 -18.45
C TYR A 97 -9.44 -10.39 -19.68
N ASN A 98 -8.14 -10.37 -19.97
CA ASN A 98 -7.54 -11.16 -21.06
C ASN A 98 -7.94 -12.63 -20.98
N LYS A 99 -7.87 -13.23 -19.78
CA LYS A 99 -8.27 -14.63 -19.52
C LYS A 99 -9.71 -14.93 -19.92
N ARG A 100 -10.61 -13.94 -19.87
CA ARG A 100 -12.01 -14.09 -20.30
C ARG A 100 -12.15 -13.90 -21.81
N ARG A 101 -11.54 -12.85 -22.35
CA ARG A 101 -11.66 -12.47 -23.77
C ARG A 101 -11.06 -13.50 -24.72
N TYR A 102 -9.88 -14.01 -24.40
CA TYR A 102 -9.12 -14.90 -25.28
C TYR A 102 -9.26 -16.38 -24.91
N LYS A 103 -10.23 -16.74 -24.06
CA LYS A 103 -10.40 -18.13 -23.61
C LYS A 103 -10.60 -19.06 -24.82
N GLY A 104 -9.70 -20.02 -25.00
CA GLY A 104 -9.74 -20.96 -26.13
C GLY A 104 -9.13 -20.42 -27.43
N MET A 105 -8.48 -19.25 -27.40
CA MET A 105 -7.76 -18.65 -28.52
C MET A 105 -6.25 -18.72 -28.29
N LEU A 106 -5.47 -18.70 -29.37
CA LEU A 106 -3.99 -18.73 -29.33
C LEU A 106 -3.41 -17.58 -28.50
N GLU A 107 -4.04 -16.41 -28.52
CA GLU A 107 -3.59 -15.26 -27.73
C GLU A 107 -3.56 -15.57 -26.23
N SER A 108 -4.41 -16.47 -25.73
CA SER A 108 -4.38 -16.86 -24.32
C SER A 108 -3.14 -17.62 -23.91
N GLU A 109 -2.47 -18.29 -24.84
CA GLU A 109 -1.20 -18.99 -24.62
C GLU A 109 -0.04 -17.99 -24.64
N ILE A 110 -0.01 -17.11 -25.64
CA ILE A 110 0.97 -16.02 -25.75
C ILE A 110 0.99 -15.14 -24.48
N PHE A 111 -0.18 -14.84 -23.92
CA PHE A 111 -0.27 -14.06 -22.67
C PHE A 111 0.18 -14.83 -21.42
N ARG A 112 0.12 -16.16 -21.40
CA ARG A 112 0.63 -16.95 -20.26
C ARG A 112 2.15 -16.97 -20.26
N GLU A 113 2.77 -17.08 -21.43
CA GLU A 113 4.23 -17.10 -21.59
C GLU A 113 4.88 -15.76 -21.19
N ARG A 114 4.22 -14.63 -21.44
CA ARG A 114 4.72 -13.29 -21.06
C ARG A 114 4.70 -12.97 -19.56
N ILE A 115 4.01 -13.77 -18.74
CA ILE A 115 3.83 -13.50 -17.30
C ILE A 115 4.71 -14.43 -16.44
N ASN A 116 5.32 -15.45 -17.04
CA ASN A 116 6.36 -16.28 -16.42
C ASN A 116 7.75 -15.76 -16.81
#